data_AF-A0A2J6TTA0-F1
#
_entry.id   AF-A0A2J6TTA0-F1
#
_cell.length_a   1.000
_cell.length_b   1.000
_cell.length_c   1.000
_cell.angle_alpha   90.00
_cell.angle_beta   90.00
_cell.angle_gamma   90.00
#
_symmetry.space_group_name_H-M   'P 1'
#
loop_
_entity.id
_entity.type
_entity.pdbx_description
1 polymer ?
#
loop_
_entity_poly.entity_id
_entity_poly.type
_entity_poly.pdbx_seq_one_letter_code
_entity_poly.pdbx_strand_id
1 'polypeptide(L)'
;MRLLEIKGPGEFSLVQVSSHTTPSYAILSHTWTDGQEVTYQDLVNGTGNSKSGYDKIKFCGEQATRDGLRYFWVDTCCIDKSDTDELITAINSMFRWYRNAKKCYVYLADVTILGYDADVQARQYLWEAAFRDSRWFSRGWTLQELIAPSMVEFFSKEGKQLGDKQSLEKSIQEITGIPIQALRGNPFSNFNIDERIRWAARRQTTKEEDIVYCLLGLCEVSMPPIYGEGKEVALKRLQMTVKGFSNSIGEPQDLEEKLVPFIVPFDRNPNFTGRGTQLAQLEGKLFVGEQTTKVAITGLGGVGKTQLVLALVYRIREKYRNCSVIWIPATNMESLHQAYLDVARRLSIAGCEEEKADVKKLVQVYLSKESAGQWLLVFDNADEIDMWIAKAGSEPGSGRLIEYLPRSDQGCIVFTSRDRKTAVKLAHQNIVEVPEMDEGVATQLLQKCLVNPGLATSGSDTKDLLEELTYLPLAIIQAAAYINENGITFADYLLLLADQEEEVIDLLSEEFEDDGRYHNIKNPVATTWLVSFEQIRHRDPLAADYLSFMCCIDSKDIPQALLPPGPSRKKEIEAIGTLNAYSFILNGPQILLLTSIG
;
A
#
# COMPACT_ATOMS: atom_id res chain seq x y z
N MET A 1 16.07 17.37 -23.11
CA MET A 1 17.25 16.76 -23.79
C MET A 1 17.58 17.59 -25.02
N ARG A 2 18.81 17.51 -25.53
CA ARG A 2 19.20 18.18 -26.78
C ARG A 2 19.39 17.17 -27.90
N LEU A 3 18.92 17.51 -29.08
CA LEU A 3 19.09 16.71 -30.30
C LEU A 3 19.94 17.47 -31.32
N LEU A 4 20.55 16.75 -32.25
CA LEU A 4 21.23 17.27 -33.42
C LEU A 4 20.31 17.22 -34.64
N GLU A 5 20.48 18.20 -35.50
CA GLU A 5 19.89 18.26 -36.84
C GLU A 5 20.99 18.68 -37.84
N ILE A 6 20.94 18.11 -39.05
CA ILE A 6 21.81 18.52 -40.16
C ILE A 6 21.26 19.81 -40.78
N LYS A 7 22.08 20.87 -40.82
CA LYS A 7 21.75 22.14 -41.49
C LYS A 7 22.23 22.21 -42.94
N GLY A 8 23.31 21.48 -43.26
CA GLY A 8 23.95 21.44 -44.56
C GLY A 8 24.98 20.30 -44.61
N PRO A 9 25.67 20.08 -45.74
CA PRO A 9 26.63 18.98 -45.88
C PRO A 9 27.72 19.00 -44.79
N GLY A 10 27.60 18.12 -43.81
CA GLY A 10 28.56 18.01 -42.70
C GLY A 10 28.42 19.08 -41.61
N GLU A 11 27.36 19.91 -41.60
CA GLU A 11 27.12 20.90 -40.54
C GLU A 11 25.92 20.52 -39.66
N PHE A 12 26.09 20.68 -38.34
CA PHE A 12 25.10 20.27 -37.34
C PHE A 12 24.65 21.43 -36.47
N SER A 13 23.42 21.37 -35.97
CA SER A 13 22.91 22.28 -34.95
C SER A 13 22.20 21.56 -33.82
N LEU A 14 22.28 22.13 -32.63
CA LEU A 14 21.57 21.64 -31.46
C LEU A 14 20.15 22.21 -31.39
N VAL A 15 19.19 21.36 -31.04
CA VAL A 15 17.79 21.69 -30.82
C VAL A 15 17.40 21.24 -29.42
N GLN A 16 16.91 22.17 -28.60
CA GLN A 16 16.38 21.87 -27.27
C GLN A 16 14.99 21.26 -27.40
N VAL A 17 14.78 20.13 -26.72
CA VAL A 17 13.52 19.38 -26.77
C VAL A 17 12.99 19.14 -25.35
N SER A 18 11.70 19.43 -25.16
CA SER A 18 10.98 19.20 -23.91
C SER A 18 10.50 17.75 -23.78
N SER A 19 10.37 17.25 -22.55
CA SER A 19 10.00 15.87 -22.25
C SER A 19 8.61 15.43 -22.74
N HIS A 20 7.70 16.37 -23.01
CA HIS A 20 6.32 16.08 -23.43
C HIS A 20 6.15 16.01 -24.94
N THR A 21 7.16 16.38 -25.74
CA THR A 21 7.06 16.52 -27.20
C THR A 21 8.29 16.00 -27.95
N THR A 22 8.97 14.98 -27.42
CA THR A 22 10.18 14.45 -28.04
C THR A 22 9.89 13.88 -29.44
N PRO A 23 10.48 14.44 -30.51
CA PRO A 23 10.27 13.95 -31.87
C PRO A 23 10.95 12.59 -32.05
N SER A 24 10.70 11.89 -33.15
CA SER A 24 11.47 10.69 -33.48
C SER A 24 12.93 11.04 -33.77
N TYR A 25 13.87 10.30 -33.17
CA TYR A 25 15.30 10.51 -33.34
C TYR A 25 16.08 9.20 -33.42
N ALA A 26 17.25 9.25 -34.07
CA ALA A 26 18.26 8.20 -33.97
C ALA A 26 19.23 8.47 -32.81
N ILE A 27 19.90 7.45 -32.29
CA ILE A 27 20.89 7.61 -31.23
C ILE A 27 22.20 6.91 -31.61
N LEU A 28 23.34 7.55 -31.37
CA LEU A 28 24.66 6.97 -31.62
C LEU A 28 25.19 6.28 -30.38
N SER A 29 25.56 5.02 -30.52
CA SER A 29 26.35 4.27 -29.55
C SER A 29 27.77 4.08 -30.10
N HIS A 30 28.78 4.49 -29.33
CA HIS A 30 30.16 4.45 -29.78
C HIS A 30 31.15 4.46 -28.63
N THR A 31 32.40 4.08 -28.91
CA THR A 31 33.49 4.18 -27.93
C THR A 31 34.28 5.46 -28.12
N TRP A 32 34.62 6.14 -27.02
CA TRP A 32 35.42 7.35 -27.05
C TRP A 32 36.90 7.06 -27.32
N THR A 33 37.54 8.00 -28.00
CA THR A 33 38.98 8.07 -28.21
C THR A 33 39.48 9.32 -27.50
N ASP A 34 40.48 9.15 -26.64
CA ASP A 34 40.91 10.20 -25.72
C ASP A 34 41.34 11.48 -26.45
N GLY A 35 40.85 12.62 -25.98
CA GLY A 35 41.06 13.93 -26.61
C GLY A 35 40.45 14.14 -28.00
N GLN A 36 39.80 13.13 -28.58
CA GLN A 36 39.31 13.14 -29.96
C GLN A 36 37.78 13.22 -30.10
N GLU A 37 37.03 13.23 -29.00
CA GLU A 37 35.59 13.43 -29.07
C GLU A 37 35.23 14.92 -29.17
N VAL A 38 34.16 15.19 -29.92
CA VAL A 38 33.58 16.54 -30.04
C VAL A 38 32.68 16.76 -28.83
N THR A 39 33.03 17.75 -28.02
CA THR A 39 32.25 18.15 -26.84
C THR A 39 31.10 19.08 -27.20
N TYR A 40 30.20 19.35 -26.26
CA TYR A 40 29.18 20.38 -26.43
C TYR A 40 29.79 21.75 -26.80
N GLN A 41 30.84 22.16 -26.09
CA GLN A 41 31.51 23.43 -26.33
C GLN A 41 32.20 23.46 -27.69
N ASP A 42 32.81 22.36 -28.13
CA ASP A 42 33.41 22.29 -29.47
C ASP A 42 32.37 22.49 -30.58
N LEU A 43 31.16 21.95 -30.38
CA LEU A 43 30.09 22.06 -31.36
C LEU A 43 29.47 23.46 -31.38
N VAL A 44 29.26 24.07 -30.21
CA VAL A 44 28.76 25.44 -30.09
C VAL A 44 29.75 26.46 -30.67
N ASN A 45 31.05 26.25 -30.44
CA ASN A 45 32.11 27.13 -30.90
C ASN A 45 32.62 26.82 -32.33
N GLY A 46 32.16 25.71 -32.93
CA GLY A 46 32.60 25.28 -34.26
C GLY A 46 34.05 24.81 -34.34
N THR A 47 34.66 24.38 -33.23
CA THR A 47 36.08 23.99 -33.13
C THR A 47 36.31 22.48 -33.25
N GLY A 48 35.24 21.67 -33.35
CA GLY A 48 35.31 20.21 -33.33
C GLY A 48 35.70 19.52 -34.65
N ASN A 49 35.71 20.24 -35.78
CA ASN A 49 35.76 19.64 -37.12
C ASN A 49 37.04 18.85 -37.44
N SER A 50 38.14 19.12 -36.73
CA SER A 50 39.42 18.41 -36.89
C SER A 50 39.54 17.14 -36.06
N LYS A 51 38.59 16.89 -35.15
CA LYS A 51 38.61 15.73 -34.25
C LYS A 51 37.99 14.51 -34.91
N SER A 52 38.58 13.33 -34.72
CA SER A 52 38.03 12.09 -35.31
C SER A 52 36.63 11.71 -34.79
N GLY A 53 36.22 12.20 -33.62
CA GLY A 53 34.84 12.07 -33.13
C GLY A 53 33.82 12.77 -34.04
N TYR A 54 34.23 13.77 -34.81
CA TYR A 54 33.36 14.47 -35.76
C TYR A 54 32.86 13.53 -36.87
N ASP A 55 33.71 12.60 -37.33
CA ASP A 55 33.35 11.60 -38.33
C ASP A 55 32.21 10.68 -37.84
N LYS A 56 32.17 10.39 -36.54
CA LYS A 56 31.09 9.59 -35.93
C LYS A 56 29.77 10.34 -35.90
N ILE A 57 29.81 11.64 -35.60
CA ILE A 57 28.63 12.53 -35.63
C ILE A 57 28.10 12.61 -37.06
N LYS A 58 29.00 12.80 -38.03
CA LYS A 58 28.67 12.83 -39.46
C LYS A 58 28.03 11.52 -39.92
N PHE A 59 28.65 10.40 -39.58
CA PHE A 59 28.10 9.07 -39.85
C PHE A 59 26.67 8.94 -39.29
N CYS A 60 26.46 9.29 -38.02
CA CYS A 60 25.15 9.17 -37.37
C CYS A 60 24.09 10.03 -38.07
N GLY A 61 24.41 11.29 -38.37
CA GLY A 61 23.48 12.18 -39.05
C GLY A 61 23.14 11.72 -40.47
N GLU A 62 24.14 11.28 -41.24
CA GLU A 62 23.92 10.74 -42.59
C GLU A 62 23.07 9.47 -42.55
N GLN A 63 23.33 8.57 -41.61
CA GLN A 63 22.56 7.34 -41.46
C GLN A 63 21.13 7.62 -41.00
N ALA A 64 20.94 8.54 -40.05
CA ALA A 64 19.62 9.02 -39.63
C ALA A 64 18.83 9.58 -40.82
N THR A 65 19.49 10.37 -41.67
CA THR A 65 18.87 10.93 -42.88
C THR A 65 18.43 9.84 -43.85
N ARG A 66 19.27 8.82 -44.08
CA ARG A 66 18.91 7.65 -44.94
C ARG A 66 17.70 6.91 -44.41
N ASP A 67 17.54 6.85 -43.09
CA ASP A 67 16.40 6.20 -42.42
C ASP A 67 15.21 7.14 -42.20
N GLY A 68 15.21 8.34 -42.77
CA GLY A 68 14.11 9.29 -42.68
C GLY A 68 13.96 9.97 -41.33
N LEU A 69 14.99 9.98 -40.49
CA LEU A 69 15.02 10.61 -39.17
C LEU A 69 15.72 11.97 -39.27
N ARG A 70 14.96 13.04 -39.01
CA ARG A 70 15.47 14.42 -39.01
C ARG A 70 16.43 14.70 -37.86
N TYR A 71 16.19 14.08 -36.70
CA TYR A 71 16.93 14.34 -35.48
C TYR A 71 17.75 13.13 -35.06
N PHE A 72 18.89 13.38 -34.44
CA PHE A 72 19.73 12.33 -33.85
C PHE A 72 20.43 12.81 -32.58
N TRP A 73 20.95 11.88 -31.79
CA TRP A 73 21.55 12.17 -30.49
C TRP A 73 22.93 11.54 -30.34
N VAL A 74 23.86 12.28 -29.75
CA VAL A 74 25.25 11.87 -29.47
C VAL A 74 25.66 12.39 -28.09
N ASP A 75 26.07 11.51 -27.18
CA ASP A 75 26.35 11.80 -25.77
C ASP A 75 27.47 12.82 -25.55
N THR A 76 28.46 12.86 -26.46
CA THR A 76 29.64 13.71 -26.30
C THR A 76 29.31 15.19 -26.48
N CYS A 77 28.35 15.53 -27.34
CA CYS A 77 28.01 16.92 -27.68
C CYS A 77 26.56 17.33 -27.40
N CYS A 78 25.66 16.38 -27.15
CA CYS A 78 24.27 16.68 -26.75
C CYS A 78 24.11 16.88 -25.25
N ILE A 79 25.15 16.62 -24.45
CA ILE A 79 25.17 16.85 -23.00
C ILE A 79 26.29 17.86 -22.71
N ASP A 80 25.98 18.91 -21.96
CA ASP A 80 27.01 19.80 -21.43
C ASP A 80 27.54 19.17 -20.15
N LYS A 81 28.64 18.45 -20.28
CA LYS A 81 29.29 17.76 -19.17
C LYS A 81 29.95 18.73 -18.17
N SER A 82 30.02 20.03 -18.49
CA SER A 82 30.49 21.07 -17.57
C SER A 82 29.38 21.58 -16.64
N ASP A 83 28.11 21.34 -16.98
CA ASP A 83 26.96 21.59 -16.13
C ASP A 83 26.66 20.33 -15.29
N THR A 84 26.88 20.44 -13.97
CA THR A 84 26.68 19.33 -13.03
C THR A 84 25.24 18.86 -12.97
N ASP A 85 24.26 19.78 -13.02
CA ASP A 85 22.84 19.42 -12.93
C ASP A 85 22.38 18.70 -14.20
N GLU A 86 22.86 19.15 -15.36
CA GLU A 86 22.61 18.47 -16.62
C GLU A 86 23.29 17.10 -16.67
N LEU A 87 24.52 16.98 -16.19
CA LEU A 87 25.25 15.71 -16.13
C LEU A 87 24.54 14.67 -15.25
N ILE A 88 24.08 15.08 -14.05
CA ILE A 88 23.29 14.22 -13.15
C ILE A 88 21.98 13.78 -13.83
N THR A 89 21.29 14.72 -14.47
CA THR A 89 20.04 14.46 -15.18
C THR A 89 20.25 13.50 -16.35
N ALA A 90 21.36 13.65 -17.08
CA ALA A 90 21.73 12.79 -18.19
C ALA A 90 22.03 11.36 -17.73
N ILE A 91 22.85 11.19 -16.69
CA ILE A 91 23.18 9.87 -16.11
C ILE A 91 21.91 9.10 -15.75
N ASN A 92 20.94 9.74 -15.08
CA ASN A 92 19.68 9.10 -14.69
C ASN A 92 18.67 8.94 -15.84
N SER A 93 18.85 9.65 -16.96
CA SER A 93 17.96 9.57 -18.12
C SER A 93 18.49 8.72 -19.27
N MET A 94 19.76 8.30 -19.22
CA MET A 94 20.44 7.72 -20.38
C MET A 94 19.74 6.49 -20.94
N PHE A 95 19.41 5.55 -20.06
CA PHE A 95 18.67 4.35 -20.44
C PHE A 95 17.37 4.68 -21.17
N ARG A 96 16.61 5.66 -20.67
CA ARG A 96 15.35 6.10 -21.28
C ARG A 96 15.57 6.76 -22.65
N TRP A 97 16.63 7.54 -22.81
CA TRP A 97 16.98 8.14 -24.11
C TRP A 97 17.38 7.07 -25.14
N TYR A 98 18.08 6.02 -24.75
CA TYR A 98 18.34 4.88 -25.63
C TYR A 98 17.07 4.07 -25.94
N ARG A 99 16.23 3.81 -24.93
CA ARG A 99 14.96 3.07 -25.09
C ARG A 99 13.98 3.76 -26.04
N ASN A 100 13.90 5.09 -25.97
CA ASN A 100 12.96 5.89 -26.76
C ASN A 100 13.48 6.25 -28.16
N ALA A 101 14.75 5.99 -28.46
CA ALA A 101 15.28 6.22 -29.79
C ALA A 101 14.63 5.27 -30.80
N LYS A 102 14.34 5.78 -32.00
CA LYS A 102 13.74 4.98 -33.07
C LYS A 102 14.73 3.95 -33.63
N LYS A 103 16.00 4.33 -33.69
CA LYS A 103 17.13 3.48 -34.09
C LYS A 103 18.37 3.83 -33.27
N CYS A 104 19.11 2.81 -32.84
CA CYS A 104 20.43 2.95 -32.25
C CYS A 104 21.49 2.49 -33.27
N TYR A 105 22.39 3.38 -33.65
CA TYR A 105 23.51 3.06 -34.54
C TYR A 105 24.75 2.80 -33.70
N VAL A 106 25.26 1.58 -33.73
CA VAL A 106 26.52 1.21 -33.08
C VAL A 106 27.65 1.37 -34.07
N TYR A 107 28.53 2.34 -33.81
CA TYR A 107 29.69 2.62 -34.66
C TYR A 107 30.96 2.00 -34.05
N LEU A 108 31.47 0.93 -34.70
CA LEU A 108 32.62 0.16 -34.25
C LEU A 108 33.90 0.67 -34.93
N ALA A 109 34.58 1.61 -34.27
CA ALA A 109 35.78 2.25 -34.81
C ALA A 109 37.00 1.31 -34.96
N ASP A 110 36.94 0.11 -34.36
CA ASP A 110 37.98 -0.93 -34.37
C ASP A 110 37.63 -2.13 -35.26
N VAL A 111 36.48 -2.09 -35.96
CA VAL A 111 36.08 -3.13 -36.92
C VAL A 111 36.17 -2.56 -38.33
N THR A 112 36.93 -3.22 -39.21
CA THR A 112 37.18 -2.82 -40.60
C THR A 112 36.76 -3.93 -41.54
N ILE A 113 36.10 -3.58 -42.65
CA ILE A 113 35.67 -4.56 -43.69
C ILE A 113 36.65 -4.59 -44.88
N LEU A 114 37.58 -3.64 -44.96
CA LEU A 114 38.45 -3.47 -46.12
C LEU A 114 39.58 -4.51 -46.20
N GLY A 115 39.35 -5.55 -47.00
CA GLY A 115 40.36 -6.34 -47.70
C GLY A 115 40.05 -6.32 -49.20
N TYR A 116 40.82 -5.56 -49.99
CA TYR A 116 40.55 -5.32 -51.41
C TYR A 116 40.59 -6.57 -52.31
N ASP A 117 41.04 -7.74 -51.81
CA ASP A 117 41.19 -8.98 -52.59
C ASP A 117 40.66 -10.27 -51.92
N ALA A 118 39.89 -10.18 -50.82
CA ALA A 118 39.37 -11.36 -50.14
C ALA A 118 38.00 -11.83 -50.69
N ASP A 119 37.83 -13.15 -50.83
CA ASP A 119 36.55 -13.82 -51.11
C ASP A 119 35.45 -13.42 -50.11
N VAL A 120 34.18 -13.47 -50.52
CA VAL A 120 33.01 -13.02 -49.72
C VAL A 120 32.93 -13.76 -48.38
N GLN A 121 33.22 -15.07 -48.36
CA GLN A 121 33.27 -15.87 -47.13
C GLN A 121 34.46 -15.48 -46.23
N ALA A 122 35.63 -15.22 -46.81
CA ALA A 122 36.81 -14.77 -46.06
C ALA A 122 36.59 -13.38 -45.44
N ARG A 123 35.93 -12.47 -46.15
CA ARG A 123 35.55 -11.15 -45.62
C ARG A 123 34.59 -11.26 -44.45
N GLN A 124 33.60 -12.16 -44.53
CA GLN A 124 32.66 -12.38 -43.44
C GLN A 124 33.36 -12.88 -42.16
N TYR A 125 34.22 -13.89 -42.30
CA TYR A 125 34.99 -14.43 -41.18
C TYR A 125 35.89 -13.38 -40.51
N LEU A 126 36.52 -12.51 -41.30
CA LEU A 126 37.45 -11.48 -40.80
C LEU A 126 36.76 -10.39 -39.97
N TRP A 127 35.63 -9.85 -40.42
CA TRP A 127 34.94 -8.83 -39.64
C TRP A 127 34.23 -9.45 -38.43
N GLU A 128 33.75 -10.69 -38.49
CA GLU A 128 33.13 -11.38 -37.35
C GLU A 128 34.13 -11.59 -36.20
N ALA A 129 35.40 -11.90 -36.53
CA ALA A 129 36.47 -11.98 -35.54
C ALA A 129 36.74 -10.60 -34.90
N ALA A 130 36.92 -9.56 -35.72
CA ALA A 130 37.12 -8.20 -35.22
C ALA A 130 35.91 -7.67 -34.42
N PHE A 131 34.70 -8.05 -34.80
CA PHE A 131 33.47 -7.74 -34.09
C PHE A 131 33.48 -8.36 -32.69
N ARG A 132 33.83 -9.65 -32.58
CA ARG A 132 33.95 -10.35 -31.28
C ARG A 132 34.99 -9.72 -30.36
N ASP A 133 36.08 -9.22 -30.93
CA ASP A 133 37.17 -8.57 -30.18
C ASP A 133 36.96 -7.06 -29.98
N SER A 134 35.85 -6.49 -30.48
CA SER A 134 35.63 -5.06 -30.41
C SER A 134 35.55 -4.57 -28.97
N ARG A 135 36.28 -3.48 -28.69
CA ARG A 135 36.28 -2.79 -27.40
C ARG A 135 34.90 -2.25 -27.02
N TRP A 136 33.97 -2.14 -27.96
CA TRP A 136 32.60 -1.73 -27.68
C TRP A 136 31.91 -2.67 -26.68
N PHE A 137 32.16 -3.98 -26.75
CA PHE A 137 31.56 -4.96 -25.83
C PHE A 137 32.12 -4.90 -24.40
N SER A 138 33.29 -4.26 -24.21
CA SER A 138 33.94 -4.15 -22.91
C SER A 138 33.74 -2.80 -22.22
N ARG A 139 33.06 -1.82 -22.83
CA ARG A 139 32.74 -0.53 -22.18
C ARG A 139 31.51 -0.65 -21.28
N GLY A 140 31.52 -0.01 -20.11
CA GLY A 140 30.38 -0.04 -19.18
C GLY A 140 29.08 0.48 -19.79
N TRP A 141 29.07 1.74 -20.24
CA TRP A 141 27.87 2.42 -20.75
C TRP A 141 27.21 1.73 -21.94
N THR A 142 27.98 1.12 -22.85
CA THR A 142 27.46 0.40 -24.03
C THR A 142 26.54 -0.77 -23.66
N LEU A 143 26.49 -1.18 -22.39
CA LEU A 143 25.53 -2.14 -21.89
C LEU A 143 24.09 -1.64 -22.03
N GLN A 144 23.80 -0.42 -21.56
CA GLN A 144 22.48 0.18 -21.71
C GLN A 144 22.17 0.47 -23.17
N GLU A 145 23.18 0.82 -23.96
CA GLU A 145 23.06 1.15 -25.38
C GLU A 145 22.74 -0.07 -26.26
N LEU A 146 23.15 -1.26 -25.82
CA LEU A 146 22.79 -2.54 -26.42
C LEU A 146 21.36 -2.98 -26.06
N ILE A 147 21.02 -2.85 -24.78
CA ILE A 147 19.84 -3.48 -24.20
C ILE A 147 18.60 -2.60 -24.32
N ALA A 148 18.72 -1.30 -24.04
CA ALA A 148 17.57 -0.40 -23.95
C ALA A 148 16.84 -0.19 -25.29
N PRO A 149 17.53 0.04 -26.44
CA PRO A 149 16.84 0.29 -27.70
C PRO A 149 16.16 -0.96 -28.25
N SER A 150 14.98 -0.78 -28.84
CA SER A 150 14.28 -1.86 -29.55
C SER A 150 15.00 -2.27 -30.85
N MET A 151 15.69 -1.33 -31.50
CA MET A 151 16.40 -1.54 -32.76
C MET A 151 17.84 -1.06 -32.63
N VAL A 152 18.81 -1.96 -32.83
CA VAL A 152 20.24 -1.67 -32.80
C VAL A 152 20.87 -2.23 -34.07
N GLU A 153 21.58 -1.38 -34.81
CA GLU A 153 22.27 -1.71 -36.06
C GLU A 153 23.77 -1.47 -35.89
N PHE A 154 24.59 -2.44 -36.27
CA PHE A 154 26.05 -2.41 -36.10
C PHE A 154 26.73 -1.99 -37.40
N PHE A 155 27.69 -1.07 -37.30
CA PHE A 155 28.43 -0.53 -38.43
C PHE A 155 29.93 -0.59 -38.18
N SER A 156 30.69 -0.88 -39.24
CA SER A 156 32.15 -0.79 -39.24
C SER A 156 32.64 0.65 -39.19
N LYS A 157 33.95 0.83 -39.03
CA LYS A 157 34.66 2.11 -39.15
C LYS A 157 34.41 2.81 -40.50
N GLU A 158 34.11 2.06 -41.56
CA GLU A 158 33.79 2.63 -42.88
C GLU A 158 32.30 2.99 -43.04
N GLY A 159 31.50 2.85 -42.00
CA GLY A 159 30.05 3.07 -42.04
C GLY A 159 29.28 1.99 -42.80
N LYS A 160 29.84 0.78 -42.93
CA LYS A 160 29.17 -0.36 -43.57
C LYS A 160 28.43 -1.19 -42.52
N GLN A 161 27.17 -1.53 -42.82
CA GLN A 161 26.34 -2.33 -41.93
C GLN A 161 26.86 -3.78 -41.84
N LEU A 162 27.09 -4.23 -40.61
CA LEU A 162 27.55 -5.59 -40.27
C LEU A 162 26.36 -6.52 -39.98
N GLY A 163 25.30 -5.96 -39.40
CA GLY A 163 24.08 -6.67 -39.02
C GLY A 163 23.27 -5.85 -38.01
N ASP A 164 22.22 -6.45 -37.47
CA ASP A 164 21.41 -5.89 -36.41
C ASP A 164 21.42 -6.79 -35.16
N LYS A 165 20.82 -6.31 -34.07
CA LYS A 165 20.74 -7.05 -32.80
C LYS A 165 20.12 -8.44 -32.94
N GLN A 166 19.16 -8.60 -33.85
CA GLN A 166 18.47 -9.87 -34.07
C GLN A 166 19.34 -10.82 -34.91
N SER A 167 19.96 -10.33 -35.99
CA SER A 167 20.82 -11.14 -36.86
C SER A 167 22.10 -11.61 -36.15
N LEU A 168 22.58 -10.83 -35.16
CA LEU A 168 23.82 -11.11 -34.41
C LEU A 168 23.57 -11.60 -32.98
N GLU A 169 22.34 -11.92 -32.59
CA GLU A 169 21.97 -12.21 -31.19
C GLU A 169 22.79 -13.35 -30.56
N LYS A 170 23.16 -14.38 -31.35
CA LYS A 170 23.98 -15.51 -30.88
C LYS A 170 25.42 -15.05 -30.58
N SER A 171 26.05 -14.34 -31.51
CA SER A 171 27.39 -13.81 -31.33
C SER A 171 27.44 -12.83 -30.14
N ILE A 172 26.42 -11.97 -30.00
CA ILE A 172 26.31 -11.04 -28.88
C ILE A 172 26.16 -11.79 -27.55
N GLN A 173 25.32 -12.83 -27.49
CA GLN A 173 25.19 -13.67 -26.29
C GLN A 173 26.52 -14.34 -25.93
N GLU A 174 27.25 -14.90 -26.90
CA GLU A 174 28.55 -15.54 -26.67
C GLU A 174 29.59 -14.56 -26.09
N ILE A 175 29.64 -13.33 -26.63
CA ILE A 175 30.60 -12.30 -26.18
C ILE A 175 30.23 -11.80 -24.77
N THR A 176 28.96 -11.45 -24.57
CA THR A 176 28.51 -10.68 -23.40
C THR A 176 27.98 -11.55 -22.25
N GLY A 177 27.55 -12.78 -22.53
CA GLY A 177 26.80 -13.62 -21.60
C GLY A 177 25.35 -13.20 -21.36
N ILE A 178 24.85 -12.19 -22.10
CA ILE A 178 23.48 -11.70 -21.94
C ILE A 178 22.50 -12.68 -22.63
N PRO A 179 21.42 -13.11 -21.96
CA PRO A 179 20.43 -14.00 -22.57
C PRO A 179 19.81 -13.40 -23.84
N ILE A 180 19.59 -14.22 -24.86
CA ILE A 180 18.88 -13.81 -26.09
C ILE A 180 17.51 -13.21 -25.76
N GLN A 181 16.85 -13.70 -24.72
CA GLN A 181 15.58 -13.14 -24.25
C GLN A 181 15.70 -11.66 -23.90
N ALA A 182 16.79 -11.24 -23.23
CA ALA A 182 17.01 -9.84 -22.88
C ALA A 182 17.35 -9.00 -24.14
N LEU A 183 18.15 -9.55 -25.06
CA LEU A 183 18.49 -8.89 -26.33
C LEU A 183 17.26 -8.59 -27.19
N ARG A 184 16.26 -9.49 -27.16
CA ARG A 184 14.97 -9.33 -27.86
C ARG A 184 13.99 -8.38 -27.17
N GLY A 185 14.36 -7.78 -26.04
CA GLY A 185 13.53 -6.80 -25.34
C GLY A 185 12.41 -7.41 -24.50
N ASN A 186 12.58 -8.64 -23.99
CA ASN A 186 11.66 -9.16 -22.98
C ASN A 186 11.64 -8.24 -21.75
N PRO A 187 10.50 -8.16 -21.03
CA PRO A 187 10.40 -7.37 -19.80
C PRO A 187 11.52 -7.71 -18.83
N PHE A 188 12.09 -6.69 -18.19
CA PHE A 188 13.18 -6.93 -17.26
C PHE A 188 12.75 -7.74 -16.03
N SER A 189 11.47 -7.73 -15.66
CA SER A 189 10.90 -8.59 -14.60
C SER A 189 11.17 -10.08 -14.81
N ASN A 190 11.49 -10.52 -16.03
CA ASN A 190 11.93 -11.89 -16.33
C ASN A 190 13.36 -12.21 -15.86
N PHE A 191 14.15 -11.20 -15.45
CA PHE A 191 15.54 -11.33 -15.01
C PHE A 191 15.70 -10.72 -13.63
N ASN A 192 16.25 -11.49 -12.69
CA ASN A 192 16.53 -10.99 -11.34
C ASN A 192 17.65 -9.93 -11.37
N ILE A 193 17.70 -9.08 -10.35
CA ILE A 193 18.61 -7.92 -10.34
C ILE A 193 20.08 -8.36 -10.30
N ASP A 194 20.40 -9.43 -9.58
CA ASP A 194 21.77 -9.98 -9.54
C ASP A 194 22.24 -10.50 -10.91
N GLU A 195 21.33 -11.01 -11.73
CA GLU A 195 21.60 -11.37 -13.13
C GLU A 195 21.86 -10.13 -13.98
N ARG A 196 21.03 -9.09 -13.87
CA ARG A 196 21.23 -7.83 -14.60
C ARG A 196 22.55 -7.15 -14.24
N ILE A 197 22.93 -7.16 -12.97
CA ILE A 197 24.23 -6.64 -12.48
C ILE A 197 25.39 -7.45 -13.08
N ARG A 198 25.26 -8.78 -13.20
CA ARG A 198 26.29 -9.65 -13.78
C ARG A 198 26.57 -9.37 -15.26
N TRP A 199 25.63 -8.76 -16.01
CA TRP A 199 25.87 -8.35 -17.40
C TRP A 199 26.95 -7.27 -17.55
N ALA A 200 27.31 -6.58 -16.46
CA ALA A 200 28.42 -5.63 -16.42
C ALA A 200 29.77 -6.26 -15.99
N ALA A 201 29.81 -7.54 -15.60
CA ALA A 201 30.98 -8.12 -14.94
C ALA A 201 32.28 -8.12 -15.76
N ARG A 202 32.18 -8.17 -17.11
CA ARG A 202 33.34 -8.13 -18.02
C ARG A 202 33.62 -6.73 -18.58
N ARG A 203 32.89 -5.71 -18.12
CA ARG A 203 32.96 -4.34 -18.64
C ARG A 203 33.89 -3.48 -17.77
N GLN A 204 34.39 -2.41 -18.39
CA GLN A 204 35.35 -1.47 -17.82
C GLN A 204 34.88 -0.04 -18.03
N THR A 205 35.19 0.82 -17.07
CA THR A 205 34.86 2.24 -17.08
C THR A 205 36.07 3.08 -16.70
N THR A 206 36.07 4.35 -17.11
CA THR A 206 37.18 5.27 -16.83
C THR A 206 37.12 5.78 -15.39
N LYS A 207 35.91 6.15 -14.91
CA LYS A 207 35.63 6.34 -13.50
C LYS A 207 35.11 5.03 -12.93
N GLU A 208 35.59 4.64 -11.76
CA GLU A 208 35.24 3.33 -11.20
C GLU A 208 33.76 3.24 -10.83
N GLU A 209 33.14 4.35 -10.43
CA GLU A 209 31.72 4.42 -10.07
C GLU A 209 30.79 4.28 -11.28
N ASP A 210 31.27 4.58 -12.49
CA ASP A 210 30.47 4.45 -13.71
C ASP A 210 30.05 3.01 -13.99
N ILE A 211 30.77 2.00 -13.46
CA ILE A 211 30.35 0.60 -13.59
C ILE A 211 29.01 0.34 -12.87
N VAL A 212 28.69 1.19 -11.88
CA VAL A 212 27.43 1.19 -11.14
C VAL A 212 26.42 2.09 -11.84
N TYR A 213 26.82 3.29 -12.28
CA TYR A 213 25.90 4.22 -12.92
C TYR A 213 25.38 3.71 -14.28
N CYS A 214 26.18 2.91 -15.00
CA CYS A 214 25.71 2.21 -16.19
C CYS A 214 24.74 1.05 -15.90
N LEU A 215 24.40 0.77 -14.64
CA LEU A 215 23.37 -0.21 -14.26
C LEU A 215 22.04 0.43 -13.86
N LEU A 216 21.97 1.74 -13.61
CA LEU A 216 20.78 2.40 -13.05
C LEU A 216 19.50 2.10 -13.83
N GLY A 217 19.54 2.24 -15.15
CA GLY A 217 18.37 1.97 -15.99
C GLY A 217 18.03 0.49 -16.14
N LEU A 218 19.01 -0.40 -16.03
CA LEU A 218 18.78 -1.85 -16.03
C LEU A 218 18.18 -2.34 -14.71
N CYS A 219 18.56 -1.71 -13.60
CA CYS A 219 18.01 -1.94 -12.28
C CYS A 219 16.74 -1.12 -12.02
N GLU A 220 16.29 -0.32 -13.00
CA GLU A 220 15.06 0.49 -12.93
C GLU A 220 15.03 1.48 -11.75
N VAL A 221 16.19 2.05 -11.43
CA VAL A 221 16.37 3.01 -10.34
C VAL A 221 17.01 4.32 -10.79
N SER A 222 16.86 5.36 -9.98
CA SER A 222 17.54 6.64 -10.12
C SER A 222 18.27 6.96 -8.83
N MET A 223 19.53 7.40 -8.93
CA MET A 223 20.27 7.92 -7.79
C MET A 223 21.31 8.99 -8.20
N PRO A 224 21.63 9.97 -7.34
CA PRO A 224 22.63 10.98 -7.66
C PRO A 224 24.03 10.36 -7.84
N PRO A 225 24.75 10.61 -8.93
CA PRO A 225 26.13 10.19 -9.06
C PRO A 225 27.04 10.99 -8.11
N ILE A 226 27.86 10.30 -7.32
CA ILE A 226 28.89 10.88 -6.47
C ILE A 226 30.23 10.32 -6.91
N TYR A 227 31.03 11.12 -7.61
CA TYR A 227 32.39 10.72 -7.99
C TYR A 227 33.36 10.94 -6.83
N GLY A 228 34.23 9.96 -6.59
CA GLY A 228 35.14 9.93 -5.44
C GLY A 228 34.62 9.11 -4.25
N GLU A 229 33.42 8.53 -4.32
CA GLU A 229 32.91 7.62 -3.28
C GLU A 229 33.49 6.19 -3.40
N GLY A 230 34.03 5.84 -4.57
CA GLY A 230 34.57 4.51 -4.85
C GLY A 230 33.50 3.51 -5.30
N LYS A 231 33.90 2.52 -6.10
CA LYS A 231 32.96 1.60 -6.76
C LYS A 231 32.15 0.78 -5.75
N GLU A 232 32.76 0.37 -4.64
CA GLU A 232 32.12 -0.46 -3.62
C GLU A 232 31.00 0.30 -2.89
N VAL A 233 31.22 1.58 -2.59
CA VAL A 233 30.23 2.44 -1.93
C VAL A 233 29.08 2.75 -2.87
N ALA A 234 29.39 3.09 -4.14
CA ALA A 234 28.39 3.28 -5.18
C ALA A 234 27.54 2.02 -5.36
N LEU A 235 28.15 0.82 -5.38
CA LEU A 235 27.44 -0.45 -5.51
C LEU A 235 26.53 -0.72 -4.32
N LYS A 236 26.99 -0.44 -3.09
CA LYS A 236 26.17 -0.58 -1.88
C LYS A 236 24.97 0.36 -1.92
N ARG A 237 25.15 1.60 -2.38
CA ARG A 237 24.03 2.54 -2.61
C ARG A 237 23.08 2.01 -3.66
N LEU A 238 23.56 1.51 -4.80
CA LEU A 238 22.72 0.88 -5.81
C LEU A 238 21.90 -0.25 -5.21
N GLN A 239 22.49 -1.14 -4.41
CA GLN A 239 21.77 -2.23 -3.75
C GLN A 239 20.73 -1.74 -2.74
N MET A 240 21.02 -0.68 -1.98
CA MET A 240 20.05 -0.07 -1.05
C MET A 240 18.91 0.63 -1.80
N THR A 241 19.23 1.37 -2.87
CA THR A 241 18.25 1.98 -3.75
C THR A 241 17.39 0.91 -4.38
N VAL A 242 17.98 -0.12 -4.96
CA VAL A 242 17.30 -1.31 -5.48
C VAL A 242 16.42 -1.95 -4.42
N LYS A 243 16.87 -2.15 -3.17
CA LYS A 243 16.03 -2.76 -2.12
C LYS A 243 14.91 -1.84 -1.67
N GLY A 244 15.15 -0.54 -1.59
CA GLY A 244 14.11 0.46 -1.38
C GLY A 244 13.07 0.43 -2.50
N PHE A 245 13.53 0.24 -3.75
CA PHE A 245 12.71 0.04 -4.93
C PHE A 245 12.10 -1.36 -5.03
N SER A 246 12.71 -2.42 -4.48
CA SER A 246 12.20 -3.81 -4.50
C SER A 246 11.17 -4.04 -3.40
N ASN A 247 11.28 -3.28 -2.30
CA ASN A 247 10.22 -3.10 -1.33
C ASN A 247 9.09 -2.20 -1.86
N SER A 248 9.27 -1.57 -3.04
CA SER A 248 8.25 -0.73 -3.71
C SER A 248 7.89 -1.16 -5.15
N ILE A 249 8.50 -2.23 -5.67
CA ILE A 249 8.30 -2.83 -7.00
C ILE A 249 8.67 -4.32 -6.88
N GLY A 250 7.68 -5.18 -6.65
CA GLY A 250 7.79 -6.63 -6.82
C GLY A 250 6.96 -7.07 -8.02
N GLU A 251 7.48 -7.99 -8.85
CA GLU A 251 6.73 -8.63 -9.95
C GLU A 251 7.32 -10.02 -10.29
N PRO A 252 6.60 -10.97 -10.92
CA PRO A 252 5.16 -10.98 -11.25
C PRO A 252 4.43 -12.34 -11.05
N GLN A 253 3.17 -12.30 -10.62
CA GLN A 253 2.09 -12.99 -11.31
C GLN A 253 0.91 -12.00 -11.40
N ASP A 254 0.56 -11.65 -12.65
CA ASP A 254 -0.68 -11.01 -13.11
C ASP A 254 -1.05 -9.60 -12.56
N LEU A 255 -0.96 -8.58 -13.42
CA LEU A 255 -1.68 -7.28 -13.37
C LEU A 255 -2.20 -6.80 -11.98
N GLU A 256 -1.43 -6.04 -11.20
CA GLU A 256 -1.96 -5.43 -9.96
C GLU A 256 -1.64 -3.94 -9.76
N GLU A 257 -2.64 -3.26 -9.22
CA GLU A 257 -2.85 -1.82 -9.16
C GLU A 257 -1.92 -1.13 -8.16
N LYS A 258 -1.76 0.18 -8.35
CA LYS A 258 -1.23 1.13 -7.35
C LYS A 258 -1.77 0.73 -5.96
N LEU A 259 -0.97 0.07 -5.12
CA LEU A 259 -1.46 -0.52 -3.87
C LEU A 259 -1.97 0.59 -2.96
N VAL A 260 -3.28 0.64 -2.91
CA VAL A 260 -4.03 1.53 -2.05
C VAL A 260 -3.79 1.12 -0.60
N PRO A 261 -3.41 2.05 0.29
CA PRO A 261 -3.16 1.73 1.69
C PRO A 261 -4.33 0.96 2.30
N PHE A 262 -4.08 -0.28 2.74
CA PHE A 262 -5.03 -1.12 3.46
C PHE A 262 -4.41 -1.49 4.81
N ILE A 263 -4.62 -0.61 5.79
CA ILE A 263 -4.08 -0.71 7.15
C ILE A 263 -5.20 -1.20 8.04
N VAL A 264 -5.46 -2.51 8.00
CA VAL A 264 -6.47 -3.20 8.81
C VAL A 264 -5.76 -4.30 9.60
N PRO A 265 -5.91 -4.36 10.94
CA PRO A 265 -5.18 -5.31 11.79
C PRO A 265 -5.75 -6.73 11.76
N PHE A 266 -6.84 -6.97 11.03
CA PHE A 266 -7.59 -8.22 11.02
C PHE A 266 -7.72 -8.79 9.60
N ASP A 267 -7.61 -10.11 9.50
CA ASP A 267 -7.94 -10.84 8.29
C ASP A 267 -9.46 -10.87 8.05
N ARG A 268 -9.86 -11.16 6.82
CA ARG A 268 -11.29 -11.28 6.48
C ARG A 268 -11.89 -12.44 7.27
N ASN A 269 -12.92 -12.17 8.06
CA ASN A 269 -13.64 -13.23 8.76
C ASN A 269 -14.46 -14.10 7.78
N PRO A 270 -14.10 -15.38 7.54
CA PRO A 270 -14.82 -16.26 6.63
C PRO A 270 -16.17 -16.72 7.21
N ASN A 271 -16.31 -16.67 8.53
CA ASN A 271 -17.48 -17.10 9.28
C ASN A 271 -18.47 -15.96 9.55
N PHE A 272 -18.25 -14.77 8.99
CA PHE A 272 -19.20 -13.66 9.08
C PHE A 272 -20.59 -14.09 8.60
N THR A 273 -21.62 -13.82 9.41
CA THR A 273 -22.97 -14.37 9.20
C THR A 273 -24.03 -13.30 9.42
N GLY A 274 -24.97 -13.20 8.47
CA GLY A 274 -26.08 -12.24 8.50
C GLY A 274 -25.68 -10.78 8.24
N ARG A 275 -26.42 -9.84 8.86
CA ARG A 275 -26.21 -8.37 8.85
C ARG A 275 -26.28 -7.66 7.48
N GLY A 276 -26.95 -8.27 6.49
CA GLY A 276 -27.11 -7.69 5.15
C GLY A 276 -27.77 -6.30 5.16
N THR A 277 -28.81 -6.10 5.98
CA THR A 277 -29.51 -4.82 6.11
C THR A 277 -28.59 -3.72 6.64
N GLN A 278 -27.82 -4.00 7.69
CA GLN A 278 -26.88 -3.05 8.29
C GLN A 278 -25.74 -2.71 7.32
N LEU A 279 -25.20 -3.71 6.60
CA LEU A 279 -24.19 -3.48 5.57
C LEU A 279 -24.72 -2.58 4.45
N ALA A 280 -25.93 -2.84 3.94
CA ALA A 280 -26.54 -2.00 2.92
C ALA A 280 -26.76 -0.56 3.40
N GLN A 281 -27.17 -0.37 4.66
CA GLN A 281 -27.30 0.97 5.27
C GLN A 281 -25.96 1.69 5.38
N LEU A 282 -24.88 0.97 5.74
CA LEU A 282 -23.54 1.54 5.82
C LEU A 282 -23.03 1.93 4.43
N GLU A 283 -23.06 1.00 3.48
CA GLU A 283 -22.63 1.23 2.10
C GLU A 283 -23.39 2.40 1.45
N GLY A 284 -24.70 2.53 1.70
CA GLY A 284 -25.51 3.62 1.17
C GLY A 284 -25.23 4.99 1.79
N LYS A 285 -24.53 5.05 2.92
CA LYS A 285 -24.12 6.31 3.57
C LYS A 285 -22.70 6.74 3.15
N LEU A 286 -21.84 5.82 2.72
CA LEU A 286 -20.44 6.12 2.41
C LEU A 286 -20.29 6.82 1.05
N PHE A 287 -19.36 7.77 0.99
CA PHE A 287 -19.01 8.55 -0.20
C PHE A 287 -20.21 9.31 -0.80
N VAL A 288 -21.13 9.75 0.07
CA VAL A 288 -22.32 10.51 -0.32
C VAL A 288 -22.15 11.98 0.10
N GLY A 289 -22.12 12.88 -0.88
CA GLY A 289 -22.11 14.33 -0.66
C GLY A 289 -20.74 15.01 -0.87
N GLU A 290 -20.67 16.31 -0.60
CA GLU A 290 -19.49 17.17 -0.82
C GLU A 290 -18.64 17.39 0.45
N GLN A 291 -18.88 16.60 1.50
CA GLN A 291 -18.19 16.74 2.78
C GLN A 291 -17.86 15.38 3.38
N THR A 292 -16.96 15.38 4.37
CA THR A 292 -16.55 14.15 5.06
C THR A 292 -17.73 13.51 5.75
N THR A 293 -18.07 12.31 5.30
CA THR A 293 -19.15 11.55 5.90
C THR A 293 -18.66 10.93 7.20
N LYS A 294 -19.43 11.10 8.29
CA LYS A 294 -19.21 10.41 9.56
C LYS A 294 -20.38 9.49 9.83
N VAL A 295 -20.10 8.23 10.18
CA VAL A 295 -21.10 7.23 10.54
C VAL A 295 -20.68 6.56 11.83
N ALA A 296 -21.61 6.37 12.76
CA ALA A 296 -21.35 5.63 13.99
C ALA A 296 -22.19 4.36 14.05
N ILE A 297 -21.59 3.28 14.51
CA ILE A 297 -22.20 1.96 14.65
C ILE A 297 -22.31 1.66 16.14
N THR A 298 -23.55 1.42 16.60
CA THR A 298 -23.88 1.24 18.03
C THR A 298 -24.52 -0.11 18.31
N GLY A 299 -24.39 -0.59 19.54
CA GLY A 299 -25.02 -1.83 20.02
C GLY A 299 -24.23 -2.45 21.18
N LEU A 300 -24.78 -3.50 21.79
CA LEU A 300 -24.22 -4.15 22.98
C LEU A 300 -22.79 -4.67 22.76
N GLY A 301 -22.02 -4.81 23.84
CA GLY A 301 -20.75 -5.53 23.81
C GLY A 301 -20.92 -6.95 23.25
N GLY A 302 -20.02 -7.40 22.38
CA GLY A 302 -20.09 -8.75 21.79
C GLY A 302 -21.10 -8.93 20.63
N VAL A 303 -21.91 -7.92 20.29
CA VAL A 303 -22.94 -8.03 19.22
C VAL A 303 -22.38 -8.11 17.78
N GLY A 304 -21.06 -7.94 17.61
CA GLY A 304 -20.37 -8.05 16.32
C GLY A 304 -20.16 -6.74 15.55
N LYS A 305 -20.14 -5.57 16.22
CA LYS A 305 -19.90 -4.26 15.56
C LYS A 305 -18.57 -4.21 14.80
N THR A 306 -17.47 -4.62 15.44
CA THR A 306 -16.14 -4.68 14.83
C THR A 306 -16.14 -5.61 13.61
N GLN A 307 -16.79 -6.77 13.73
CA GLN A 307 -16.95 -7.73 12.63
C GLN A 307 -17.81 -7.18 11.47
N LEU A 308 -18.84 -6.38 11.76
CA LEU A 308 -19.64 -5.69 10.75
C LEU A 308 -18.80 -4.67 9.97
N VAL A 309 -17.96 -3.88 10.66
CA VAL A 309 -17.04 -2.96 9.99
C VAL A 309 -15.96 -3.70 9.21
N LEU A 310 -15.47 -4.82 9.74
CA LEU A 310 -14.51 -5.67 9.06
C LEU A 310 -15.09 -6.20 7.74
N ALA A 311 -16.33 -6.71 7.76
CA ALA A 311 -17.03 -7.12 6.55
C ALA A 311 -17.20 -5.96 5.55
N LEU A 312 -17.54 -4.75 6.04
CA LEU A 312 -17.66 -3.55 5.23
C LEU A 312 -16.32 -3.16 4.56
N VAL A 313 -15.21 -3.14 5.30
CA VAL A 313 -13.90 -2.73 4.72
C VAL A 313 -13.43 -3.68 3.64
N TYR A 314 -13.64 -5.00 3.80
CA TYR A 314 -13.29 -5.97 2.75
C TYR A 314 -14.19 -5.82 1.52
N ARG A 315 -15.49 -5.51 1.69
CA ARG A 315 -16.37 -5.17 0.55
C ARG A 315 -15.95 -3.87 -0.15
N ILE A 316 -15.50 -2.87 0.60
CA ILE A 316 -15.00 -1.61 0.04
C ILE A 316 -13.71 -1.83 -0.73
N ARG A 317 -12.79 -2.66 -0.20
CA ARG A 317 -11.57 -3.05 -0.92
C ARG A 317 -11.88 -3.70 -2.27
N GLU A 318 -12.91 -4.55 -2.32
CA GLU A 318 -13.36 -5.19 -3.56
C GLU A 318 -14.04 -4.19 -4.53
N LYS A 319 -14.87 -3.28 -4.00
CA LYS A 319 -15.71 -2.37 -4.79
C LYS A 319 -15.00 -1.08 -5.24
N TYR A 320 -14.09 -0.56 -4.42
CA TYR A 320 -13.40 0.71 -4.61
C TYR A 320 -11.88 0.47 -4.62
N ARG A 321 -11.37 0.02 -5.78
CA ARG A 321 -9.96 -0.37 -5.97
C ARG A 321 -8.93 0.73 -5.72
N ASN A 322 -9.38 1.99 -5.61
CA ASN A 322 -8.56 3.18 -5.34
C ASN A 322 -8.82 3.82 -3.95
N CYS A 323 -9.56 3.16 -3.05
CA CYS A 323 -9.96 3.70 -1.74
C CYS A 323 -9.08 3.23 -0.58
N SER A 324 -8.32 4.13 0.04
CA SER A 324 -7.48 3.80 1.20
C SER A 324 -8.34 3.39 2.39
N VAL A 325 -7.98 2.32 3.09
CA VAL A 325 -8.67 1.90 4.32
C VAL A 325 -7.68 1.94 5.47
N ILE A 326 -8.03 2.67 6.51
CA ILE A 326 -7.19 2.90 7.68
C ILE A 326 -7.98 2.56 8.92
N TRP A 327 -7.44 1.69 9.77
CA TRP A 327 -8.08 1.24 11.00
C TRP A 327 -7.28 1.71 12.22
N ILE A 328 -7.94 2.41 13.14
CA ILE A 328 -7.35 2.94 14.37
C ILE A 328 -8.13 2.38 15.58
N PRO A 329 -7.47 1.57 16.43
CA PRO A 329 -8.03 1.18 17.73
C PRO A 329 -8.16 2.43 18.62
N ALA A 330 -9.36 2.70 19.13
CA ALA A 330 -9.67 3.81 20.01
C ALA A 330 -9.95 3.34 21.46
N THR A 331 -9.34 2.23 21.87
CA THR A 331 -9.52 1.61 23.19
C THR A 331 -8.89 2.41 24.33
N ASN A 332 -7.77 3.09 24.08
CA ASN A 332 -7.11 4.00 25.03
C ASN A 332 -6.15 4.93 24.27
N MET A 333 -5.61 5.95 24.95
CA MET A 333 -4.73 6.94 24.31
C MET A 333 -3.38 6.38 23.80
N GLU A 334 -2.84 5.35 24.45
CA GLU A 334 -1.56 4.76 24.07
C GLU A 334 -1.67 3.95 22.78
N SER A 335 -2.61 3.01 22.72
CA SER A 335 -2.92 2.21 21.52
C SER A 335 -3.29 3.09 20.33
N LEU A 336 -4.09 4.14 20.57
CA LEU A 336 -4.43 5.12 19.56
C LEU A 336 -3.19 5.85 19.03
N HIS A 337 -2.29 6.32 19.91
CA HIS A 337 -1.07 7.01 19.49
C HIS A 337 -0.16 6.09 18.66
N GLN A 338 0.04 4.84 19.08
CA GLN A 338 0.83 3.86 18.33
C GLN A 338 0.22 3.58 16.95
N ALA A 339 -1.10 3.47 16.85
CA ALA A 339 -1.78 3.28 15.58
C ALA A 339 -1.60 4.49 14.64
N TYR A 340 -1.73 5.72 15.15
CA TYR A 340 -1.46 6.93 14.34
C TYR A 340 -0.02 6.98 13.82
N LEU A 341 0.94 6.55 14.63
CA LEU A 341 2.35 6.49 14.27
C LEU A 341 2.63 5.42 13.20
N ASP A 342 2.05 4.21 13.34
CA ASP A 342 2.11 3.18 12.29
C ASP A 342 1.44 3.65 10.98
N VAL A 343 0.29 4.30 11.07
CA VAL A 343 -0.39 4.89 9.90
C VAL A 343 0.49 5.94 9.23
N ALA A 344 1.10 6.84 9.99
CA ALA A 344 1.98 7.87 9.42
C ALA A 344 3.20 7.26 8.71
N ARG A 345 3.79 6.19 9.27
CA ARG A 345 4.87 5.42 8.66
C ARG A 345 4.44 4.76 7.35
N ARG A 346 3.32 4.02 7.37
CA ARG A 346 2.82 3.30 6.20
C ARG A 346 2.36 4.25 5.08
N LEU A 347 1.88 5.43 5.42
CA LEU A 347 1.56 6.50 4.47
C LEU A 347 2.79 7.33 4.05
N SER A 348 3.98 7.02 4.58
CA SER A 348 5.24 7.74 4.31
C SER A 348 5.14 9.24 4.55
N ILE A 349 4.47 9.66 5.63
CA ILE A 349 4.29 11.07 5.97
C ILE A 349 5.59 11.64 6.54
N ALA A 350 6.16 12.65 5.87
CA ALA A 350 7.39 13.29 6.30
C ALA A 350 7.26 13.90 7.72
N GLY A 351 8.32 13.77 8.52
CA GLY A 351 8.39 14.31 9.88
C GLY A 351 7.70 13.47 10.97
N CYS A 352 7.15 12.28 10.65
CA CYS A 352 6.48 11.45 11.64
C CYS A 352 7.40 10.79 12.68
N GLU A 353 8.71 10.69 12.40
CA GLU A 353 9.73 10.13 13.32
C GLU A 353 10.39 11.19 14.21
N GLU A 354 10.01 12.46 14.10
CA GLU A 354 10.57 13.50 14.96
C GLU A 354 10.02 13.36 16.39
N GLU A 355 10.88 13.47 17.40
CA GLU A 355 10.55 13.23 18.82
C GLU A 355 9.39 14.08 19.35
N LYS A 356 9.13 15.25 18.73
CA LYS A 356 8.06 16.18 19.10
C LYS A 356 6.92 16.26 18.07
N ALA A 357 6.86 15.34 17.10
CA ALA A 357 5.85 15.36 16.06
C ALA A 357 4.45 15.10 16.61
N ASP A 358 3.49 15.96 16.26
CA ASP A 358 2.07 15.66 16.45
C ASP A 358 1.57 14.78 15.29
N VAL A 359 1.80 13.46 15.41
CA VAL A 359 1.42 12.46 14.39
C VAL A 359 -0.08 12.48 14.05
N LYS A 360 -0.96 12.81 15.01
CA LYS A 360 -2.40 12.95 14.76
C LYS A 360 -2.66 14.11 13.80
N LYS A 361 -1.96 15.23 14.01
CA LYS A 361 -2.04 16.39 13.12
C LYS A 361 -1.50 16.09 11.73
N LEU A 362 -0.39 15.36 11.64
CA LEU A 362 0.23 14.98 10.37
C LEU A 362 -0.72 14.11 9.52
N VAL A 363 -1.31 13.07 10.11
CA VAL A 363 -2.29 12.20 9.44
C VAL A 363 -3.54 12.99 9.05
N GLN A 364 -4.03 13.88 9.92
CA GLN A 364 -5.15 14.78 9.61
C GLN A 364 -4.87 15.60 8.35
N VAL A 365 -3.71 16.28 8.30
CA VAL A 365 -3.32 17.14 7.18
C VAL A 365 -3.16 16.31 5.91
N TYR A 366 -2.56 15.13 5.99
CA TYR A 366 -2.39 14.24 4.83
C TYR A 366 -3.73 13.83 4.23
N LEU A 367 -4.64 13.26 5.03
CA LEU A 367 -5.95 12.78 4.57
C LEU A 367 -6.90 13.91 4.15
N SER A 368 -6.64 15.15 4.57
CA SER A 368 -7.43 16.31 4.14
C SER A 368 -7.00 16.89 2.78
N LYS A 369 -5.91 16.39 2.17
CA LYS A 369 -5.47 16.82 0.84
C LYS A 369 -6.28 16.10 -0.24
N GLU A 370 -6.57 16.79 -1.34
CA GLU A 370 -7.19 16.19 -2.53
C GLU A 370 -6.33 15.04 -3.09
N SER A 371 -4.99 15.15 -2.97
CA SER A 371 -4.06 14.11 -3.39
C SER A 371 -4.20 12.78 -2.62
N ALA A 372 -4.88 12.77 -1.47
CA ALA A 372 -5.15 11.55 -0.71
C ALA A 372 -6.21 10.65 -1.37
N GLY A 373 -6.98 11.20 -2.34
CA GLY A 373 -8.02 10.46 -3.04
C GLY A 373 -9.13 9.99 -2.10
N GLN A 374 -9.78 8.87 -2.45
CA GLN A 374 -10.81 8.26 -1.63
C GLN A 374 -10.19 7.51 -0.45
N TRP A 375 -10.78 7.69 0.74
CA TRP A 375 -10.34 6.97 1.92
C TRP A 375 -11.48 6.72 2.92
N LEU A 376 -11.34 5.62 3.66
CA LEU A 376 -12.16 5.23 4.79
C LEU A 376 -11.27 5.11 6.03
N LEU A 377 -11.61 5.88 7.07
CA LEU A 377 -10.96 5.86 8.37
C LEU A 377 -11.89 5.24 9.41
N VAL A 378 -11.48 4.13 10.01
CA VAL A 378 -12.22 3.42 11.05
C VAL A 378 -11.61 3.73 12.41
N PHE A 379 -12.45 4.15 13.36
CA PHE A 379 -12.13 4.21 14.79
C PHE A 379 -12.92 3.13 15.53
N ASP A 380 -12.22 2.10 15.99
CA ASP A 380 -12.83 0.94 16.63
C ASP A 380 -12.79 1.06 18.16
N ASN A 381 -13.89 0.75 18.84
CA ASN A 381 -14.09 0.88 20.29
C ASN A 381 -13.99 2.33 20.81
N ALA A 382 -14.62 3.27 20.12
CA ALA A 382 -14.68 4.69 20.48
C ALA A 382 -15.65 4.99 21.66
N ASP A 383 -15.48 4.28 22.78
CA ASP A 383 -16.43 4.31 23.92
C ASP A 383 -16.19 5.49 24.88
N GLU A 384 -14.92 5.86 25.08
CA GLU A 384 -14.53 6.89 26.04
C GLU A 384 -14.78 8.31 25.54
N ILE A 385 -15.96 8.85 25.84
CA ILE A 385 -16.39 10.19 25.38
C ILE A 385 -15.41 11.32 25.74
N ASP A 386 -14.71 11.18 26.87
CA ASP A 386 -13.75 12.17 27.38
C ASP A 386 -12.50 12.27 26.49
N MET A 387 -12.10 11.19 25.80
CA MET A 387 -11.03 11.22 24.79
C MET A 387 -11.44 12.05 23.56
N TRP A 388 -12.73 12.02 23.22
CA TRP A 388 -13.26 12.65 22.01
C TRP A 388 -13.63 14.12 22.22
N ILE A 389 -14.24 14.43 23.36
CA ILE A 389 -14.85 15.71 23.66
C ILE A 389 -14.50 16.10 25.09
N ALA A 390 -13.90 17.27 25.26
CA ALA A 390 -13.50 17.75 26.59
C ALA A 390 -14.70 17.97 27.52
N LYS A 391 -14.49 17.72 28.81
CA LYS A 391 -15.42 18.13 29.88
C LYS A 391 -15.56 19.66 29.91
N ALA A 392 -16.74 20.14 30.27
CA ALA A 392 -16.94 21.56 30.56
C ALA A 392 -15.98 21.98 31.69
N GLY A 393 -15.03 22.89 31.41
CA GLY A 393 -14.01 23.35 32.36
C GLY A 393 -12.58 22.82 32.13
N SER A 394 -12.34 22.04 31.08
CA SER A 394 -10.98 21.56 30.72
C SER A 394 -10.09 22.71 30.22
N GLU A 395 -8.78 22.65 30.52
CA GLU A 395 -7.81 23.67 30.08
C GLU A 395 -7.77 23.82 28.54
N PRO A 396 -7.65 25.06 28.01
CA PRO A 396 -7.42 25.29 26.59
C PRO A 396 -6.09 24.65 26.16
N GLY A 397 -6.14 23.65 25.28
CA GLY A 397 -4.95 22.90 24.84
C GLY A 397 -4.95 21.40 25.20
N SER A 398 -5.95 20.92 25.95
CA SER A 398 -6.28 19.49 26.04
C SER A 398 -6.75 19.00 24.65
N GLY A 399 -5.81 18.56 23.82
CA GLY A 399 -6.03 18.23 22.41
C GLY A 399 -7.12 17.17 22.21
N ARG A 400 -8.32 17.61 21.81
CA ARG A 400 -9.49 16.75 21.62
C ARG A 400 -9.36 15.95 20.33
N LEU A 401 -9.59 14.63 20.36
CA LEU A 401 -9.50 13.81 19.15
C LEU A 401 -10.42 14.28 18.02
N ILE A 402 -11.58 14.84 18.36
CA ILE A 402 -12.51 15.37 17.34
C ILE A 402 -11.91 16.51 16.51
N GLU A 403 -10.96 17.27 17.07
CA GLU A 403 -10.28 18.38 16.39
C GLU A 403 -9.19 17.89 15.42
N TYR A 404 -8.76 16.63 15.55
CA TYR A 404 -7.80 15.95 14.69
C TYR A 404 -8.45 15.13 13.57
N LEU A 405 -9.78 15.10 13.46
CA LEU A 405 -10.44 14.39 12.38
C LEU A 405 -10.18 15.07 11.02
N PRO A 406 -9.79 14.32 9.98
CA PRO A 406 -9.55 14.86 8.65
C PRO A 406 -10.83 15.39 7.99
N ARG A 407 -10.66 16.31 7.04
CA ARG A 407 -11.74 16.88 6.23
C ARG A 407 -11.44 16.71 4.74
N SER A 408 -12.24 15.90 4.07
CA SER A 408 -12.24 15.64 2.63
C SER A 408 -13.67 15.31 2.17
N ASP A 409 -14.03 15.76 0.98
CA ASP A 409 -15.25 15.37 0.25
C ASP A 409 -15.20 13.93 -0.27
N GLN A 410 -14.00 13.36 -0.40
CA GLN A 410 -13.75 11.95 -0.78
C GLN A 410 -13.49 11.04 0.43
N GLY A 411 -13.65 11.57 1.65
CA GLY A 411 -13.31 10.89 2.90
C GLY A 411 -14.53 10.41 3.69
N CYS A 412 -14.43 9.20 4.25
CA CYS A 412 -15.42 8.65 5.18
C CYS A 412 -14.79 8.27 6.51
N ILE A 413 -15.51 8.50 7.61
CA ILE A 413 -15.10 8.10 8.95
C ILE A 413 -16.18 7.21 9.57
N VAL A 414 -15.80 6.03 10.02
CA VAL A 414 -16.68 5.07 10.70
C VAL A 414 -16.21 4.90 12.15
N PHE A 415 -17.14 4.99 13.09
CA PHE A 415 -16.90 4.75 14.51
C PHE A 415 -17.65 3.50 14.96
N THR A 416 -17.03 2.62 15.74
CA THR A 416 -17.77 1.61 16.52
C THR A 416 -17.81 2.05 17.98
N SER A 417 -18.97 1.94 18.63
CA SER A 417 -19.10 2.21 20.06
C SER A 417 -20.23 1.42 20.69
N ARG A 418 -20.10 1.11 21.98
CA ARG A 418 -21.15 0.59 22.85
C ARG A 418 -22.07 1.70 23.36
N ASP A 419 -21.56 2.94 23.48
CA ASP A 419 -22.33 4.07 23.98
C ASP A 419 -23.01 4.86 22.84
N ARG A 420 -24.34 4.72 22.74
CA ARG A 420 -25.14 5.50 21.80
C ARG A 420 -24.97 7.02 21.99
N LYS A 421 -24.75 7.52 23.21
CA LYS A 421 -24.56 8.96 23.45
C LYS A 421 -23.25 9.43 22.82
N THR A 422 -22.15 8.67 22.93
CA THR A 422 -20.89 8.98 22.24
C THR A 422 -21.07 8.97 20.72
N ALA A 423 -21.74 7.95 20.18
CA ALA A 423 -22.04 7.85 18.74
C ALA A 423 -22.84 9.06 18.20
N VAL A 424 -23.87 9.51 18.91
CA VAL A 424 -24.63 10.72 18.56
C VAL A 424 -23.73 11.95 18.52
N LYS A 425 -22.77 12.09 19.44
CA LYS A 425 -21.86 13.25 19.42
C LYS A 425 -20.84 13.18 18.27
N LEU A 426 -20.43 11.98 17.84
CA LEU A 426 -19.43 11.79 16.79
C LEU A 426 -20.01 11.86 15.37
N ALA A 427 -21.21 11.32 15.16
CA ALA A 427 -21.84 11.17 13.84
C ALA A 427 -23.22 11.83 13.72
N HIS A 428 -23.69 12.53 14.76
CA HIS A 428 -25.01 13.18 14.79
C HIS A 428 -26.14 12.19 14.47
N GLN A 429 -26.82 12.36 13.34
CA GLN A 429 -27.94 11.53 12.90
C GLN A 429 -27.51 10.27 12.11
N ASN A 430 -26.23 10.16 11.74
CA ASN A 430 -25.73 9.06 10.92
C ASN A 430 -25.36 7.84 11.77
N ILE A 431 -26.36 7.27 12.44
CA ILE A 431 -26.18 6.10 13.32
C ILE A 431 -26.71 4.85 12.64
N VAL A 432 -26.01 3.72 12.81
CA VAL A 432 -26.46 2.38 12.42
C VAL A 432 -26.42 1.50 13.65
N GLU A 433 -27.56 0.96 14.02
CA GLU A 433 -27.71 0.12 15.21
C GLU A 433 -27.57 -1.35 14.84
N VAL A 434 -26.78 -2.09 15.62
CA VAL A 434 -26.55 -3.52 15.45
C VAL A 434 -27.31 -4.25 16.57
N PRO A 435 -28.46 -4.86 16.26
CA PRO A 435 -29.21 -5.65 17.23
C PRO A 435 -28.55 -7.02 17.44
N GLU A 436 -29.04 -7.78 18.41
CA GLU A 436 -28.78 -9.22 18.55
C GLU A 436 -29.07 -10.00 17.25
N MET A 437 -28.60 -11.24 17.15
CA MET A 437 -28.90 -12.08 16.00
C MET A 437 -30.35 -12.59 16.09
N ASP A 438 -31.00 -12.77 14.95
CA ASP A 438 -32.19 -13.60 14.91
C ASP A 438 -31.81 -15.09 15.06
N GLU A 439 -32.77 -15.92 15.46
CA GLU A 439 -32.58 -17.36 15.70
C GLU A 439 -31.94 -18.07 14.50
N GLY A 440 -32.36 -17.74 13.27
CA GLY A 440 -31.85 -18.38 12.06
C GLY A 440 -30.39 -18.03 11.81
N VAL A 441 -30.03 -16.76 11.95
CA VAL A 441 -28.66 -16.25 11.79
C VAL A 441 -27.74 -16.75 12.92
N ALA A 442 -28.24 -16.83 14.14
CA ALA A 442 -27.52 -17.37 15.30
C ALA A 442 -27.22 -18.88 15.14
N THR A 443 -28.21 -19.65 14.68
CA THR A 443 -28.06 -21.07 14.36
C THR A 443 -26.98 -21.29 13.30
N GLN A 444 -26.98 -20.47 12.25
CA GLN A 444 -25.96 -20.54 11.20
C GLN A 444 -24.56 -20.23 11.72
N LEU A 445 -24.43 -19.26 12.65
CA LEU A 445 -23.14 -18.97 13.27
C LEU A 445 -22.65 -20.16 14.12
N LEU A 446 -23.51 -20.69 14.98
CA LEU A 446 -23.19 -21.85 15.81
C LEU A 446 -22.74 -23.05 14.96
N GLN A 447 -23.46 -23.36 13.89
CA GLN A 447 -23.09 -24.42 12.93
C GLN A 447 -21.70 -24.23 12.32
N LYS A 448 -21.30 -22.99 12.03
CA LYS A 448 -19.97 -22.68 11.48
C LYS A 448 -18.85 -22.79 12.51
N CYS A 449 -19.17 -22.60 13.80
CA CYS A 449 -18.19 -22.67 14.89
C CYS A 449 -17.94 -24.11 15.37
N LEU A 450 -18.87 -25.04 15.17
CA LEU A 450 -18.76 -26.42 15.65
C LEU A 450 -17.90 -27.30 14.73
N VAL A 451 -17.08 -28.17 15.32
CA VAL A 451 -16.32 -29.22 14.59
C VAL A 451 -17.26 -30.21 13.89
N ASN A 452 -18.42 -30.49 14.51
CA ASN A 452 -19.49 -31.27 13.91
C ASN A 452 -20.75 -30.41 13.73
N PRO A 453 -20.93 -29.76 12.56
CA PRO A 453 -22.07 -28.89 12.30
C PRO A 453 -23.43 -29.59 12.42
N GLY A 454 -23.45 -30.93 12.25
CA GLY A 454 -24.65 -31.75 12.40
C GLY A 454 -25.23 -31.75 13.82
N LEU A 455 -24.48 -31.32 14.84
CA LEU A 455 -25.00 -31.16 16.20
C LEU A 455 -26.05 -30.05 16.30
N ALA A 456 -25.92 -29.00 15.49
CA ALA A 456 -26.84 -27.86 15.46
C ALA A 456 -27.93 -28.00 14.39
N THR A 457 -28.38 -29.22 14.07
CA THR A 457 -29.60 -29.45 13.27
C THR A 457 -30.84 -29.22 14.12
N SER A 458 -31.89 -28.61 13.54
CA SER A 458 -33.14 -28.11 14.13
C SER A 458 -33.79 -28.98 15.23
N GLY A 459 -33.21 -28.99 16.44
CA GLY A 459 -33.73 -29.62 17.66
C GLY A 459 -33.96 -28.57 18.75
N SER A 460 -34.71 -28.93 19.82
CA SER A 460 -35.00 -28.04 20.95
C SER A 460 -33.73 -27.49 21.59
N ASP A 461 -32.73 -28.35 21.79
CA ASP A 461 -31.53 -28.02 22.57
C ASP A 461 -30.68 -26.93 21.90
N THR A 462 -30.71 -26.84 20.55
CA THR A 462 -30.05 -25.74 19.83
C THR A 462 -30.74 -24.41 20.11
N LYS A 463 -32.08 -24.42 20.14
CA LYS A 463 -32.86 -23.21 20.41
C LYS A 463 -32.68 -22.76 21.86
N ASP A 464 -32.77 -23.69 22.80
CA ASP A 464 -32.61 -23.42 24.24
C ASP A 464 -31.23 -22.84 24.53
N LEU A 465 -30.16 -23.42 23.95
CA LEU A 465 -28.81 -22.87 24.05
C LEU A 465 -28.71 -21.44 23.49
N LEU A 466 -29.28 -21.17 22.32
CA LEU A 466 -29.21 -19.84 21.71
C LEU A 466 -30.04 -18.79 22.46
N GLU A 467 -31.18 -19.19 23.04
CA GLU A 467 -31.99 -18.35 23.93
C GLU A 467 -31.20 -17.97 25.20
N GLU A 468 -30.56 -18.94 25.87
CA GLU A 468 -29.72 -18.69 27.04
C GLU A 468 -28.50 -17.80 26.73
N LEU A 469 -27.89 -17.99 25.56
CA LEU A 469 -26.78 -17.14 25.09
C LEU A 469 -27.26 -15.80 24.53
N THR A 470 -28.54 -15.44 24.67
CA THR A 470 -29.17 -14.18 24.24
C THR A 470 -28.93 -13.84 22.77
N TYR A 471 -28.70 -14.86 21.95
CA TYR A 471 -28.34 -14.73 20.53
C TYR A 471 -27.13 -13.79 20.28
N LEU A 472 -26.23 -13.64 21.27
CA LEU A 472 -25.03 -12.82 21.14
C LEU A 472 -23.92 -13.60 20.43
N PRO A 473 -23.39 -13.10 19.30
CA PRO A 473 -22.34 -13.80 18.55
C PRO A 473 -21.15 -14.20 19.41
N LEU A 474 -20.75 -13.30 20.32
CA LEU A 474 -19.62 -13.56 21.19
C LEU A 474 -19.85 -14.73 22.15
N ALA A 475 -21.03 -14.80 22.76
CA ALA A 475 -21.39 -15.89 23.67
C ALA A 475 -21.50 -17.22 22.92
N ILE A 476 -22.06 -17.19 21.70
CA ILE A 476 -22.16 -18.36 20.82
C ILE A 476 -20.79 -18.91 20.44
N ILE A 477 -19.83 -18.04 20.06
CA ILE A 477 -18.49 -18.47 19.68
C ILE A 477 -17.75 -19.10 20.87
N GLN A 478 -17.85 -18.49 22.06
CA GLN A 478 -17.24 -19.03 23.28
C GLN A 478 -17.84 -20.39 23.66
N ALA A 479 -19.16 -20.50 23.67
CA ALA A 479 -19.85 -21.76 23.97
C ALA A 479 -19.44 -22.87 22.97
N ALA A 480 -19.41 -22.55 21.67
CA ALA A 480 -18.98 -23.49 20.65
C ALA A 480 -17.52 -23.93 20.83
N ALA A 481 -16.61 -23.01 21.19
CA ALA A 481 -15.21 -23.33 21.47
C ALA A 481 -15.10 -24.30 22.66
N TYR A 482 -15.78 -24.00 23.77
CA TYR A 482 -15.80 -24.86 24.95
C TYR A 482 -16.38 -26.25 24.66
N ILE A 483 -17.49 -26.30 23.92
CA ILE A 483 -18.13 -27.56 23.49
C ILE A 483 -17.17 -28.39 22.61
N ASN A 484 -16.47 -27.75 21.66
CA ASN A 484 -15.52 -28.43 20.79
C ASN A 484 -14.32 -28.99 21.56
N GLU A 485 -13.77 -28.22 22.49
CA GLU A 485 -12.58 -28.58 23.26
C GLU A 485 -12.87 -29.74 24.24
N ASN A 486 -14.03 -29.69 24.89
CA ASN A 486 -14.40 -30.67 25.91
C ASN A 486 -15.23 -31.85 25.36
N GLY A 487 -15.72 -31.77 24.12
CA GLY A 487 -16.50 -32.82 23.49
C GLY A 487 -17.85 -33.11 24.16
N ILE A 488 -18.45 -32.11 24.80
CA ILE A 488 -19.71 -32.23 25.56
C ILE A 488 -20.94 -31.95 24.68
N THR A 489 -22.15 -32.29 25.16
CA THR A 489 -23.40 -31.98 24.45
C THR A 489 -23.92 -30.58 24.77
N PHE A 490 -24.88 -30.06 23.98
CA PHE A 490 -25.56 -28.81 24.31
C PHE A 490 -26.31 -28.88 25.64
N ALA A 491 -26.92 -30.04 25.94
CA ALA A 491 -27.60 -30.28 27.21
C ALA A 491 -26.63 -30.21 28.40
N ASP A 492 -25.43 -30.79 28.26
CA ASP A 492 -24.40 -30.71 29.31
C ASP A 492 -23.93 -29.27 29.51
N TYR A 493 -23.73 -28.52 28.43
CA TYR A 493 -23.33 -27.11 28.52
C TYR A 493 -24.43 -26.24 29.16
N LEU A 494 -25.70 -26.49 28.84
CA LEU A 494 -26.84 -25.84 29.48
C LEU A 494 -26.92 -26.13 30.99
N LEU A 495 -26.55 -27.34 31.42
CA LEU A 495 -26.46 -27.65 32.85
C LEU A 495 -25.36 -26.84 33.55
N LEU A 496 -24.23 -26.57 32.88
CA LEU A 496 -23.17 -25.70 33.42
C LEU A 496 -23.65 -24.24 33.54
N LEU A 497 -24.43 -23.74 32.57
CA LEU A 497 -25.03 -22.40 32.63
C LEU A 497 -26.11 -22.26 33.73
N ALA A 498 -26.69 -23.38 34.17
CA ALA A 498 -27.70 -23.43 35.23
C ALA A 498 -27.11 -23.74 36.62
N ASP A 499 -25.78 -23.81 36.75
CA ASP A 499 -25.09 -24.06 38.02
C ASP A 499 -25.01 -22.79 38.89
N GLN A 500 -24.24 -22.85 39.98
CA GLN A 500 -24.02 -21.71 40.88
C GLN A 500 -23.36 -20.53 40.15
N GLU A 501 -23.72 -19.30 40.54
CA GLU A 501 -23.22 -18.06 39.92
C GLU A 501 -21.69 -18.01 39.79
N GLU A 502 -20.96 -18.50 40.80
CA GLU A 502 -19.48 -18.55 40.78
C GLU A 502 -18.95 -19.44 39.65
N GLU A 503 -19.55 -20.61 39.43
CA GLU A 503 -19.17 -21.57 38.37
C GLU A 503 -19.55 -21.04 36.98
N VAL A 504 -20.70 -20.36 36.86
CA VAL A 504 -21.11 -19.71 35.60
C VAL A 504 -20.16 -18.57 35.26
N ILE A 505 -19.75 -17.76 36.24
CA ILE A 505 -18.75 -16.70 36.04
C ILE A 505 -17.42 -17.29 35.60
N ASP A 506 -16.97 -18.38 36.22
CA ASP A 506 -15.73 -19.07 35.82
C ASP A 506 -15.82 -19.57 34.38
N LEU A 507 -16.92 -20.26 34.02
CA LEU A 507 -17.19 -20.73 32.66
C LEU A 507 -17.20 -19.59 31.63
N LEU A 508 -17.86 -18.46 31.93
CA LEU A 508 -17.92 -17.29 31.04
C LEU A 508 -16.64 -16.45 31.05
N SER A 509 -15.73 -16.75 31.98
CA SER A 509 -14.39 -16.18 32.11
C SER A 509 -13.32 -17.04 31.43
N GLU A 510 -13.67 -18.21 30.90
CA GLU A 510 -12.75 -19.04 30.12
C GLU A 510 -12.28 -18.32 28.85
N GLU A 511 -10.97 -18.39 28.61
CA GLU A 511 -10.35 -17.84 27.43
C GLU A 511 -10.57 -18.76 26.23
N PHE A 512 -10.75 -18.17 25.06
CA PHE A 512 -10.83 -18.90 23.80
C PHE A 512 -10.12 -18.11 22.69
N GLU A 513 -9.61 -18.83 21.70
CA GLU A 513 -8.97 -18.21 20.53
C GLU A 513 -10.02 -17.58 19.60
N ASP A 514 -9.82 -16.30 19.26
CA ASP A 514 -10.66 -15.55 18.33
C ASP A 514 -9.77 -14.60 17.50
N ASP A 515 -9.49 -15.01 16.25
CA ASP A 515 -8.67 -14.26 15.29
C ASP A 515 -9.25 -12.87 14.95
N GLY A 516 -10.51 -12.61 15.32
CA GLY A 516 -11.17 -11.31 15.14
C GLY A 516 -10.83 -10.27 16.20
N ARG A 517 -9.80 -10.49 17.04
CA ARG A 517 -9.47 -9.66 18.21
C ARG A 517 -8.02 -9.21 18.24
N TYR A 518 -7.77 -8.14 18.99
CA TYR A 518 -6.42 -7.66 19.24
C TYR A 518 -5.66 -8.67 20.09
N HIS A 519 -4.51 -9.17 19.62
CA HIS A 519 -3.70 -10.21 20.25
C HIS A 519 -3.31 -9.96 21.73
N ASN A 520 -3.39 -8.71 22.19
CA ASN A 520 -3.04 -8.31 23.56
C ASN A 520 -4.28 -8.14 24.47
N ILE A 521 -5.48 -8.46 23.99
CA ILE A 521 -6.74 -8.27 24.71
C ILE A 521 -7.41 -9.65 24.94
N LYS A 522 -7.13 -10.24 26.10
CA LYS A 522 -7.85 -11.39 26.65
C LYS A 522 -9.17 -10.89 27.25
N ASN A 523 -10.31 -11.20 26.62
CA ASN A 523 -11.62 -10.73 27.09
C ASN A 523 -12.69 -11.81 26.95
N PRO A 524 -12.82 -12.68 27.95
CA PRO A 524 -13.99 -13.55 28.07
C PRO A 524 -15.33 -12.79 27.97
N VAL A 525 -16.43 -13.52 27.80
CA VAL A 525 -17.78 -12.94 27.67
C VAL A 525 -18.08 -12.06 28.89
N ALA A 526 -17.79 -12.57 30.09
CA ALA A 526 -18.00 -11.87 31.36
C ALA A 526 -17.25 -10.52 31.41
N THR A 527 -16.00 -10.47 30.97
CA THR A 527 -15.19 -9.24 30.96
C THR A 527 -15.77 -8.18 30.01
N THR A 528 -16.39 -8.61 28.90
CA THR A 528 -17.01 -7.68 27.95
C THR A 528 -18.17 -6.91 28.60
N TRP A 529 -19.00 -7.57 29.40
CA TRP A 529 -20.07 -6.90 30.13
C TRP A 529 -19.53 -6.09 31.32
N LEU A 530 -18.56 -6.63 32.06
CA LEU A 530 -17.92 -5.95 33.17
C LEU A 530 -17.33 -4.59 32.77
N VAL A 531 -16.63 -4.51 31.64
CA VAL A 531 -16.09 -3.24 31.12
C VAL A 531 -17.19 -2.22 30.86
N SER A 532 -18.33 -2.66 30.32
CA SER A 532 -19.46 -1.76 30.04
C SER A 532 -20.11 -1.30 31.34
N PHE A 533 -20.22 -2.18 32.33
CA PHE A 533 -20.72 -1.83 33.67
C PHE A 533 -19.81 -0.83 34.39
N GLU A 534 -18.48 -1.02 34.35
CA GLU A 534 -17.52 -0.09 34.94
C GLU A 534 -17.59 1.29 34.29
N GLN A 535 -17.76 1.35 32.96
CA GLN A 535 -17.96 2.61 32.24
C GLN A 535 -19.27 3.31 32.66
N ILE A 536 -20.36 2.57 32.85
CA ILE A 536 -21.62 3.11 33.38
C ILE A 536 -21.40 3.64 34.79
N ARG A 537 -20.80 2.85 35.69
CA ARG A 537 -20.54 3.21 37.09
C ARG A 537 -19.71 4.48 37.22
N HIS A 538 -18.67 4.63 36.41
CA HIS A 538 -17.84 5.83 36.40
C HIS A 538 -18.58 7.07 35.86
N ARG A 539 -19.44 6.90 34.86
CA ARG A 539 -20.09 8.01 34.14
C ARG A 539 -21.40 8.48 34.77
N ASP A 540 -22.20 7.55 35.25
CA ASP A 540 -23.56 7.77 35.75
C ASP A 540 -23.85 6.80 36.91
N PRO A 541 -23.44 7.14 38.14
CA PRO A 541 -23.61 6.27 39.30
C PRO A 541 -25.06 5.83 39.52
N LEU A 542 -26.03 6.71 39.26
CA LEU A 542 -27.45 6.40 39.38
C LEU A 542 -27.89 5.31 38.38
N ALA A 543 -27.32 5.30 37.17
CA ALA A 543 -27.58 4.23 36.21
C ALA A 543 -27.05 2.89 36.71
N ALA A 544 -25.86 2.87 37.32
CA ALA A 544 -25.32 1.64 37.92
C ALA A 544 -26.17 1.16 39.11
N ASP A 545 -26.66 2.06 39.95
CA ASP A 545 -27.60 1.74 41.03
C ASP A 545 -28.90 1.16 40.49
N TYR A 546 -29.44 1.72 39.40
CA TYR A 546 -30.64 1.19 38.75
C TYR A 546 -30.43 -0.19 38.17
N LEU A 547 -29.30 -0.43 37.50
CA LEU A 547 -28.98 -1.76 36.98
C LEU A 547 -28.85 -2.77 38.12
N SER A 548 -28.17 -2.39 39.20
CA SER A 548 -27.97 -3.25 40.37
C SER A 548 -29.30 -3.59 41.05
N PHE A 549 -30.24 -2.63 41.11
CA PHE A 549 -31.59 -2.85 41.60
C PHE A 549 -32.40 -3.79 40.67
N MET A 550 -32.29 -3.61 39.35
CA MET A 550 -32.97 -4.46 38.37
C MET A 550 -32.50 -5.92 38.43
N CYS A 551 -31.22 -6.16 38.75
CA CYS A 551 -30.69 -7.52 38.98
C CYS A 551 -31.30 -8.21 40.21
N CYS A 552 -31.95 -7.47 41.12
CA CYS A 552 -32.59 -8.03 42.32
C CYS A 552 -34.08 -8.36 42.14
N ILE A 553 -34.64 -8.19 40.93
CA ILE A 553 -36.06 -8.42 40.62
C ILE A 553 -36.19 -9.21 39.31
N ASP A 554 -37.41 -9.63 38.97
CA ASP A 554 -37.66 -10.29 37.68
C ASP A 554 -37.22 -9.39 36.52
N SER A 555 -36.43 -9.96 35.60
CA SER A 555 -35.79 -9.23 34.50
C SER A 555 -36.77 -8.79 33.41
N LYS A 556 -38.03 -9.27 33.45
CA LYS A 556 -39.07 -8.98 32.48
C LYS A 556 -40.08 -7.96 33.01
N ASP A 557 -40.48 -7.06 32.12
CA ASP A 557 -41.54 -6.07 32.32
C ASP A 557 -41.42 -5.18 33.58
N ILE A 558 -40.21 -4.73 33.93
CA ILE A 558 -39.93 -3.90 35.11
C ILE A 558 -40.59 -2.52 34.95
N PRO A 559 -41.61 -2.15 35.76
CA PRO A 559 -42.20 -0.83 35.71
C PRO A 559 -41.20 0.24 36.16
N GLN A 560 -41.07 1.34 35.41
CA GLN A 560 -40.16 2.44 35.78
C GLN A 560 -40.44 3.03 37.18
N ALA A 561 -41.68 2.91 37.65
CA ALA A 561 -42.09 3.37 38.97
C ALA A 561 -41.51 2.53 40.14
N LEU A 562 -40.98 1.32 39.86
CA LEU A 562 -40.30 0.50 40.87
C LEU A 562 -38.86 0.96 41.14
N LEU A 563 -38.26 1.75 40.24
CA LEU A 563 -36.89 2.18 40.40
C LEU A 563 -36.74 3.15 41.58
N PRO A 564 -35.63 3.10 42.33
CA PRO A 564 -35.35 4.05 43.40
C PRO A 564 -35.45 5.51 42.89
N PRO A 565 -36.02 6.44 43.67
CA PRO A 565 -36.14 7.83 43.25
C PRO A 565 -34.75 8.45 43.07
N GLY A 566 -34.54 9.11 41.92
CA GLY A 566 -33.29 9.81 41.64
C GLY A 566 -33.25 11.21 42.26
N PRO A 567 -32.10 11.91 42.22
CA PRO A 567 -31.98 13.27 42.76
C PRO A 567 -32.88 14.30 42.06
N SER A 568 -33.31 14.02 40.83
CA SER A 568 -34.27 14.82 40.07
C SER A 568 -34.81 14.02 38.88
N ARG A 569 -35.99 14.39 38.37
CA ARG A 569 -36.58 13.75 37.18
C ARG A 569 -35.64 13.76 35.96
N LYS A 570 -34.86 14.83 35.79
CA LYS A 570 -33.85 14.92 34.72
C LYS A 570 -32.78 13.84 34.90
N LYS A 571 -32.29 13.63 36.12
CA LYS A 571 -31.26 12.63 36.42
C LYS A 571 -31.76 11.20 36.23
N GLU A 572 -33.01 10.92 36.60
CA GLU A 572 -33.65 9.63 36.34
C GLU A 572 -33.73 9.33 34.84
N ILE A 573 -34.18 10.31 34.04
CA ILE A 573 -34.25 10.19 32.57
C ILE A 573 -32.84 10.03 31.98
N GLU A 574 -31.85 10.78 32.48
CA GLU A 574 -30.45 10.66 32.04
C GLU A 574 -29.88 9.27 32.32
N ALA A 575 -30.18 8.70 33.50
CA ALA A 575 -29.72 7.38 33.95
C ALA A 575 -30.35 6.24 33.15
N ILE A 576 -31.68 6.23 32.99
CA ILE A 576 -32.38 5.29 32.09
C ILE A 576 -31.84 5.43 30.66
N GLY A 577 -31.64 6.69 30.21
CA GLY A 577 -31.02 6.96 28.92
C GLY A 577 -29.57 6.48 28.81
N THR A 578 -28.82 6.38 29.91
CA THR A 578 -27.46 5.81 29.94
C THR A 578 -27.54 4.29 29.79
N LEU A 579 -28.39 3.60 30.57
CA LEU A 579 -28.57 2.15 30.47
C LEU A 579 -29.03 1.73 29.07
N ASN A 580 -30.00 2.44 28.50
CA ASN A 580 -30.46 2.21 27.13
C ASN A 580 -29.35 2.51 26.11
N ALA A 581 -28.54 3.56 26.33
CA ALA A 581 -27.44 3.89 25.43
C ALA A 581 -26.36 2.82 25.35
N TYR A 582 -26.13 2.06 26.43
CA TYR A 582 -25.24 0.89 26.45
C TYR A 582 -25.94 -0.42 26.06
N SER A 583 -27.23 -0.36 25.70
CA SER A 583 -28.05 -1.52 25.34
C SER A 583 -28.19 -2.55 26.47
N PHE A 584 -28.16 -2.14 27.75
CA PHE A 584 -28.46 -3.02 28.91
C PHE A 584 -29.96 -3.11 29.20
N ILE A 585 -30.76 -2.19 28.65
CA ILE A 585 -32.21 -2.21 28.75
C ILE A 585 -32.87 -1.89 27.42
N LEU A 586 -34.04 -2.47 27.17
CA LEU A 586 -35.02 -1.97 26.20
C LEU A 586 -36.02 -1.07 26.93
N ASN A 587 -36.18 0.16 26.43
CA ASN A 587 -37.09 1.13 27.02
C ASN A 587 -38.44 1.14 26.29
N GLY A 588 -39.46 0.54 26.91
CA GLY A 588 -40.85 0.63 26.47
C GLY A 588 -41.61 1.77 27.16
N PRO A 589 -42.86 2.06 26.75
CA PRO A 589 -43.70 3.04 27.44
C PRO A 589 -44.00 2.56 28.88
N GLN A 590 -43.28 3.14 29.85
CA GLN A 590 -43.38 2.88 31.31
C GLN A 590 -42.81 1.55 31.81
N ILE A 591 -42.24 0.72 30.93
CA ILE A 591 -41.73 -0.62 31.23
C ILE A 591 -40.30 -0.76 30.70
N LEU A 592 -39.43 -1.43 31.45
CA LEU A 592 -38.04 -1.74 31.12
C LEU A 592 -37.82 -3.26 31.06
N LEU A 593 -36.95 -3.70 30.15
CA LEU A 593 -36.53 -5.10 30.00
C LEU A 593 -35.01 -5.15 30.06
N LEU A 594 -34.43 -6.03 30.87
CA LEU A 594 -32.99 -6.31 30.85
C LEU A 594 -32.65 -7.15 29.60
N THR A 595 -31.55 -6.80 28.93
CA THR A 595 -31.12 -7.41 27.65
C THR A 595 -29.87 -8.29 27.77
N SER A 596 -29.29 -8.40 28.96
CA SER A 596 -28.13 -9.26 29.24
C SER A 596 -28.46 -10.28 30.32
N ILE A 597 -27.71 -11.38 30.33
CA ILE A 597 -27.73 -12.36 31.42
C ILE A 597 -27.44 -11.58 32.72
N GLY A 598 -28.38 -11.67 33.66
CA GLY A 598 -28.35 -11.00 34.95
C GLY A 598 -27.60 -11.80 35.98
#